data_AF-A0A0A9ZBU5-F1
#
_entry.id   AF-A0A0A9ZBU5-F1
#
_cell.length_a   1.000
_cell.length_b   1.000
_cell.length_c   1.000
_cell.angle_alpha   90.00
_cell.angle_beta   90.00
_cell.angle_gamma   90.00
#
_symmetry.space_group_name_H-M   'P 1'
#
loop_
_entity.id
_entity.type
_entity.pdbx_description
1 polymer ?
#
loop_
_entity_poly.entity_id
_entity_poly.type
_entity_poly.pdbx_seq_one_letter_code
_entity_poly.pdbx_strand_id
1 'polypeptide(L)'
;ENPGCAPAYEWKSYSRISAESGLWICQKIYISYLPVYSTEKKRQTFLDTILELDMQNEGHWTDSDIREEVDTFLFEGHDTTAALLQYAIFELGQNQDIQEFAYQEQFEIFGKESRETTLADIQNMNYLERFIKECLRLYPPVPYLSRRLTEDLHLKDLPTIVAGTNVTVMPYYVHRNPKWFPDPEKFDPDRFLPEECAMRHPFAYIPFSAGPRNCIGQKFAMMELKVLLSTLIRFAKVESVTTKAELKLVPFIILRTYDPINVKILARP
;
A
#
# COMPACT_ATOMS: atom_id res chain seq x y z
N GLU A 1 -32.29 -3.03 30.82
CA GLU A 1 -32.13 -3.74 29.54
C GLU A 1 -30.92 -3.15 28.85
N ASN A 2 -29.92 -4.00 28.61
CA ASN A 2 -28.56 -3.64 28.21
C ASN A 2 -28.51 -3.61 26.68
N PRO A 3 -28.13 -2.51 26.00
CA PRO A 3 -28.01 -2.52 24.55
C PRO A 3 -26.81 -3.40 24.18
N GLY A 4 -27.06 -4.38 23.32
CA GLY A 4 -26.24 -5.56 23.13
C GLY A 4 -24.77 -5.29 22.82
N CYS A 5 -23.90 -5.86 23.65
CA CYS A 5 -22.60 -6.34 23.19
C CYS A 5 -22.85 -7.28 22.01
N ALA A 6 -22.33 -6.95 20.84
CA ALA A 6 -22.27 -7.88 19.72
C ALA A 6 -21.58 -9.18 20.20
N PRO A 7 -22.06 -10.37 19.79
CA PRO A 7 -21.46 -11.62 20.22
C PRO A 7 -19.99 -11.64 19.80
N ALA A 8 -19.11 -11.93 20.76
CA ALA A 8 -17.70 -12.18 20.49
C ALA A 8 -17.60 -13.38 19.54
N TYR A 9 -17.44 -13.12 18.24
CA TYR A 9 -17.03 -14.14 17.30
C TYR A 9 -15.67 -14.69 17.77
N GLU A 10 -15.60 -15.99 18.02
CA GLU A 10 -14.36 -16.67 18.40
C GLU A 10 -13.42 -16.66 17.17
N TRP A 11 -12.61 -15.61 17.01
CA TRP A 11 -11.59 -15.49 15.97
C TRP A 11 -10.40 -16.42 16.27
N LYS A 12 -10.64 -17.74 16.32
CA LYS A 12 -9.58 -18.76 16.29
C LYS A 12 -9.45 -19.31 14.88
N SER A 13 -9.06 -18.49 13.92
CA SER A 13 -8.69 -18.97 12.60
C SER A 13 -7.32 -18.43 12.22
N TYR A 14 -6.41 -19.35 11.93
CA TYR A 14 -5.19 -19.03 11.19
C TYR A 14 -5.62 -18.47 9.84
N SER A 15 -5.34 -17.20 9.57
CA SER A 15 -5.58 -16.62 8.26
C SER A 15 -4.30 -16.74 7.43
N ARG A 16 -4.39 -17.52 6.36
CA ARG A 16 -3.40 -17.53 5.29
C ARG A 16 -3.54 -16.22 4.52
N ILE A 17 -2.53 -15.37 4.58
CA ILE A 17 -2.48 -14.11 3.86
C ILE A 17 -1.81 -14.28 2.50
N SER A 18 -2.63 -14.25 1.45
CA SER A 18 -2.30 -13.80 0.10
C SER A 18 -2.70 -12.33 -0.12
N ALA A 19 -2.26 -11.72 -1.22
CA ALA A 19 -2.68 -10.37 -1.62
C ALA A 19 -4.21 -10.19 -1.59
N GLU A 20 -4.97 -11.13 -2.17
CA GLU A 20 -6.44 -11.10 -2.20
C GLU A 20 -7.06 -11.20 -0.80
N SER A 21 -6.47 -12.00 0.09
CA SER A 21 -7.00 -12.18 1.44
C SER A 21 -6.74 -10.99 2.38
N GLY A 22 -5.71 -10.18 2.12
CA GLY A 22 -5.42 -8.98 2.93
C GLY A 22 -6.54 -7.95 2.83
N LEU A 23 -6.98 -7.64 1.60
CA LEU A 23 -8.11 -6.76 1.34
C LEU A 23 -9.40 -7.34 1.93
N TRP A 24 -9.61 -8.66 1.77
CA TRP A 24 -10.78 -9.35 2.32
C TRP A 24 -10.84 -9.28 3.85
N ILE A 25 -9.72 -9.39 4.56
CA ILE A 25 -9.66 -9.23 6.03
C ILE A 25 -10.14 -7.82 6.41
N CYS A 26 -9.58 -6.79 5.78
CA CYS A 26 -9.98 -5.40 6.04
C CYS A 26 -11.46 -5.18 5.72
N GLN A 27 -11.95 -5.72 4.61
CA GLN A 27 -13.37 -5.62 4.22
C GLN A 27 -14.29 -6.32 5.23
N LYS A 28 -13.91 -7.51 5.72
CA LYS A 28 -14.68 -8.22 6.76
C LYS A 28 -14.76 -7.44 8.06
N ILE A 29 -13.64 -6.86 8.49
CA ILE A 29 -13.60 -6.01 9.69
C ILE A 29 -14.49 -4.79 9.46
N TYR A 30 -14.36 -4.12 8.31
CA TYR A 30 -15.17 -2.96 7.95
C TYR A 30 -16.68 -3.28 8.03
N ILE A 31 -17.13 -4.37 7.39
CA ILE A 31 -18.55 -4.78 7.39
C ILE A 31 -19.04 -5.16 8.81
N SER A 32 -18.18 -5.73 9.64
CA SER A 32 -18.57 -6.24 10.97
C SER A 32 -18.67 -5.14 12.03
N TYR A 33 -17.86 -4.08 11.90
CA TYR A 33 -17.69 -3.09 12.98
C TYR A 33 -18.14 -1.68 12.61
N LEU A 34 -18.34 -1.34 11.33
CA LEU A 34 -18.73 0.00 10.91
C LEU A 34 -20.18 0.05 10.43
N PRO A 35 -20.97 1.04 10.87
CA PRO A 35 -22.32 1.24 10.38
C PRO A 35 -22.29 1.60 8.88
N VAL A 36 -22.97 0.82 8.05
CA VAL A 36 -23.11 1.08 6.62
C VAL A 36 -24.08 2.25 6.42
N TYR A 37 -23.56 3.45 6.19
CA TYR A 37 -24.37 4.61 5.82
C TYR A 37 -24.44 4.73 4.29
N SER A 38 -25.59 4.40 3.72
CA SER A 38 -25.90 4.71 2.31
C SER A 38 -26.17 6.21 2.18
N THR A 39 -25.22 6.98 1.66
CA THR A 39 -25.50 8.35 1.20
C THR A 39 -26.04 8.32 -0.23
N GLU A 40 -27.29 8.76 -0.44
CA GLU A 40 -28.04 8.79 -1.71
C GLU A 40 -27.43 9.67 -2.84
N LYS A 41 -26.23 10.24 -2.65
CA LYS A 41 -25.61 11.08 -3.68
C LYS A 41 -24.79 10.21 -4.63
N LYS A 42 -25.32 9.99 -5.84
CA LYS A 42 -24.63 9.32 -6.94
C LYS A 42 -23.32 10.08 -7.23
N ARG A 43 -22.19 9.52 -6.78
CA ARG A 43 -20.86 10.05 -7.08
C ARG A 43 -20.46 9.52 -8.45
N GLN A 44 -19.98 10.38 -9.33
CA GLN A 44 -19.40 9.94 -10.61
C GLN A 44 -18.21 9.04 -10.33
N THR A 45 -18.24 7.86 -10.93
CA THR A 45 -17.14 6.89 -10.89
C THR A 45 -16.17 7.13 -12.06
N PHE A 46 -15.04 6.43 -12.06
CA PHE A 46 -14.08 6.48 -13.15
C PHE A 46 -14.71 6.08 -14.49
N LEU A 47 -15.51 5.00 -14.50
CA LEU A 47 -16.21 4.55 -15.70
C LEU A 47 -17.23 5.59 -16.18
N ASP A 48 -18.00 6.19 -15.27
CA ASP A 48 -18.94 7.26 -15.63
C ASP A 48 -18.20 8.43 -16.30
N THR A 49 -17.02 8.79 -15.77
CA THR A 49 -16.18 9.88 -16.31
C THR A 49 -15.65 9.55 -17.70
N ILE A 50 -15.17 8.33 -17.93
CA ILE A 50 -14.68 7.89 -19.25
C ILE A 50 -15.80 7.90 -20.28
N LEU A 51 -16.98 7.40 -19.93
CA LEU A 51 -18.14 7.38 -20.81
C LEU A 51 -18.60 8.80 -21.17
N GLU A 52 -18.61 9.72 -20.21
CA GLU A 52 -18.93 11.13 -20.48
C GLU A 52 -17.90 11.81 -21.39
N LEU A 53 -16.60 11.51 -21.22
CA LEU A 53 -15.54 12.04 -22.08
C LEU A 53 -15.62 11.51 -23.51
N ASP A 54 -15.93 10.23 -23.68
CA ASP A 54 -16.14 9.63 -25.01
C ASP A 54 -17.34 10.28 -25.72
N MET A 55 -18.45 10.47 -25.00
CA MET A 55 -19.63 11.18 -25.52
C MET A 55 -19.32 12.63 -25.93
N GLN A 56 -18.37 13.29 -25.27
CA GLN A 56 -17.95 14.66 -25.58
C GLN A 56 -16.93 14.74 -26.73
N ASN A 57 -16.18 13.68 -27.00
CA ASN A 57 -15.18 13.58 -28.08
C ASN A 57 -15.72 12.79 -29.29
N GLU A 58 -17.01 12.94 -29.63
CA GLU A 58 -17.66 12.32 -30.80
C GLU A 58 -17.62 10.78 -30.86
N GLY A 59 -17.35 10.06 -29.75
CA GLY A 59 -17.33 8.59 -29.75
C GLY A 59 -16.10 7.99 -30.43
N HIS A 60 -14.95 8.67 -30.35
CA HIS A 60 -13.69 8.18 -30.93
C HIS A 60 -13.13 6.94 -30.22
N TRP A 61 -13.57 6.62 -29.00
CA TRP A 61 -13.15 5.41 -28.32
C TRP A 61 -14.11 4.27 -28.64
N THR A 62 -13.53 3.12 -28.95
CA THR A 62 -14.31 1.89 -29.02
C THR A 62 -14.59 1.37 -27.61
N ASP A 63 -15.61 0.52 -27.47
CA ASP A 63 -15.84 -0.21 -26.22
C ASP A 63 -14.60 -1.00 -25.74
N SER A 64 -13.72 -1.40 -26.68
CA SER A 64 -12.45 -2.05 -26.36
C SER A 64 -11.48 -1.08 -25.70
N ASP A 65 -11.32 0.12 -26.25
CA ASP A 65 -10.43 1.15 -25.70
C ASP A 65 -10.87 1.53 -24.28
N ILE A 66 -12.17 1.74 -24.07
CA ILE A 66 -12.76 2.03 -22.75
C ILE A 66 -12.51 0.89 -21.77
N ARG A 67 -12.71 -0.36 -22.20
CA ARG A 67 -12.46 -1.54 -21.38
C ARG A 67 -11.00 -1.65 -21.00
N GLU A 68 -10.08 -1.45 -21.94
CA GLU A 68 -8.64 -1.53 -21.69
C GLU A 68 -8.17 -0.50 -20.67
N GLU A 69 -8.69 0.73 -20.72
CA GLU A 69 -8.41 1.76 -19.71
C GLU A 69 -8.97 1.36 -18.33
N VAL A 70 -10.20 0.85 -18.27
CA VAL A 70 -10.80 0.38 -17.01
C VAL A 70 -10.03 -0.80 -16.42
N ASP A 71 -9.68 -1.79 -17.23
CA ASP A 71 -8.92 -2.97 -16.82
C ASP A 71 -7.55 -2.57 -16.29
N THR A 72 -6.89 -1.59 -16.93
CA THR A 72 -5.59 -1.05 -16.49
C THR A 72 -5.69 -0.44 -15.09
N PHE A 73 -6.66 0.45 -14.85
CA PHE A 73 -6.84 1.09 -13.55
C PHE A 73 -7.22 0.10 -12.44
N LEU A 74 -8.08 -0.89 -12.75
CA LEU A 74 -8.46 -1.92 -11.80
C LEU A 74 -7.27 -2.80 -11.43
N PHE A 75 -6.48 -3.25 -12.41
CA PHE A 75 -5.30 -4.08 -12.15
C PHE A 75 -4.23 -3.31 -11.38
N GLU A 76 -3.81 -2.13 -11.86
CA GLU A 76 -2.74 -1.36 -11.23
C GLU A 76 -3.12 -0.91 -9.81
N GLY A 77 -4.38 -0.51 -9.60
CA GLY A 77 -4.89 -0.10 -8.29
C GLY A 77 -5.04 -1.27 -7.31
N HIS A 78 -5.57 -2.41 -7.76
CA HIS A 78 -5.82 -3.55 -6.88
C HIS A 78 -4.53 -4.31 -6.52
N ASP A 79 -3.78 -4.77 -7.52
CA ASP A 79 -2.73 -5.76 -7.30
C ASP A 79 -1.55 -5.19 -6.52
N THR A 80 -1.23 -3.90 -6.73
CA THR A 80 -0.14 -3.21 -6.03
C THR A 80 -0.49 -2.89 -4.59
N THR A 81 -1.70 -2.37 -4.32
CA THR A 81 -2.19 -2.11 -2.96
C THR A 81 -2.31 -3.42 -2.18
N ALA A 82 -2.92 -4.45 -2.77
CA ALA A 82 -3.08 -5.77 -2.15
C ALA A 82 -1.71 -6.41 -1.82
N ALA A 83 -0.73 -6.26 -2.73
CA ALA A 83 0.63 -6.72 -2.50
C ALA A 83 1.29 -6.02 -1.32
N LEU A 84 1.14 -4.70 -1.19
CA LEU A 84 1.73 -3.98 -0.07
C LEU A 84 1.01 -4.31 1.24
N LEU A 85 -0.32 -4.41 1.21
CA LEU A 85 -1.14 -4.65 2.39
C LEU A 85 -0.76 -5.95 3.10
N GLN A 86 -0.49 -7.05 2.38
CA GLN A 86 -0.02 -8.29 3.01
C GLN A 86 1.30 -8.10 3.78
N TYR A 87 2.25 -7.31 3.25
CA TYR A 87 3.54 -7.04 3.93
C TYR A 87 3.37 -6.08 5.09
N ALA A 88 2.47 -5.11 4.97
CA ALA A 88 2.11 -4.22 6.06
C ALA A 88 1.49 -5.02 7.23
N ILE A 89 0.56 -5.93 6.95
CA ILE A 89 -0.04 -6.81 7.98
C ILE A 89 1.04 -7.71 8.61
N PHE A 90 1.94 -8.25 7.80
CA PHE A 90 3.08 -9.02 8.29
C PHE A 90 3.98 -8.21 9.24
N GLU A 91 4.36 -6.99 8.87
CA GLU A 91 5.22 -6.13 9.70
C GLU A 91 4.51 -5.63 10.96
N LEU A 92 3.20 -5.37 10.93
CA LEU A 92 2.43 -5.14 12.16
C LEU A 92 2.54 -6.36 13.10
N GLY A 93 2.39 -7.56 12.54
CA GLY A 93 2.50 -8.81 13.30
C GLY A 93 3.90 -9.11 13.83
N GLN A 94 4.95 -8.67 13.13
CA GLN A 94 6.35 -8.87 13.52
C GLN A 94 6.84 -7.84 14.55
N ASN A 95 6.34 -6.61 14.50
CA ASN A 95 6.82 -5.49 15.32
C ASN A 95 5.67 -4.99 16.20
N GLN A 96 5.46 -5.64 17.34
CA GLN A 96 4.33 -5.39 18.23
C GLN A 96 4.36 -4.00 18.88
N ASP A 97 5.55 -3.47 19.12
CA ASP A 97 5.80 -2.10 19.58
C ASP A 97 5.37 -1.07 18.52
N ILE A 98 5.77 -1.26 17.26
CA ILE A 98 5.36 -0.41 16.12
C ILE A 98 3.85 -0.45 15.91
N GLN A 99 3.27 -1.64 16.00
CA GLN A 99 1.82 -1.80 15.92
C GLN A 99 1.10 -1.03 17.03
N GLU A 100 1.65 -1.03 18.24
CA GLU A 100 1.07 -0.30 19.37
C GLU A 100 1.19 1.22 19.17
N PHE A 101 2.31 1.74 18.67
CA PHE A 101 2.42 3.15 18.30
C PHE A 101 1.39 3.57 17.24
N ALA A 102 1.21 2.73 16.20
CA ALA A 102 0.20 2.99 15.18
C ALA A 102 -1.23 2.95 15.76
N TYR A 103 -1.50 2.04 16.70
CA TYR A 103 -2.78 1.97 17.41
C TYR A 103 -3.03 3.20 18.27
N GLN A 104 -2.03 3.67 19.04
CA GLN A 104 -2.17 4.87 19.85
C GLN A 104 -2.51 6.09 18.99
N GLU A 105 -1.87 6.26 17.83
CA GLU A 105 -2.26 7.31 16.87
C GLU A 105 -3.73 7.16 16.43
N GLN A 106 -4.19 5.94 16.13
CA GLN A 106 -5.60 5.74 15.76
C GLN A 106 -6.53 6.05 16.95
N PHE A 107 -6.15 5.69 18.16
CA PHE A 107 -6.93 5.98 19.37
C PHE A 107 -7.01 7.49 19.64
N GLU A 108 -5.95 8.25 19.39
CA GLU A 108 -5.96 9.71 19.51
C GLU A 108 -6.90 10.38 18.49
N ILE A 109 -7.00 9.82 17.27
CA ILE A 109 -7.86 10.36 16.20
C ILE A 109 -9.33 10.00 16.39
N PHE A 110 -9.63 8.74 16.75
CA PHE A 110 -10.99 8.19 16.77
C PHE A 110 -11.57 7.99 18.17
N GLY A 111 -10.74 7.99 19.21
CA GLY A 111 -11.15 7.59 20.56
C GLY A 111 -11.74 6.19 20.58
N LYS A 112 -12.91 6.06 21.22
CA LYS A 112 -13.68 4.80 21.29
C LYS A 112 -14.76 4.70 20.21
N GLU A 113 -14.80 5.63 19.26
CA GLU A 113 -15.87 5.69 18.27
C GLU A 113 -15.69 4.65 17.16
N SER A 114 -16.76 3.91 16.87
CA SER A 114 -16.86 3.03 15.71
C SER A 114 -17.51 3.77 14.55
N ARG A 115 -16.77 4.72 13.97
CA ARG A 115 -17.19 5.48 12.77
C ARG A 115 -16.23 5.32 11.59
N GLU A 116 -16.72 5.65 10.41
CA GLU A 116 -15.94 5.67 9.18
C GLU A 116 -14.80 6.69 9.24
N THR A 117 -13.73 6.38 8.53
CA THR A 117 -12.57 7.26 8.36
C THR A 117 -12.90 8.39 7.39
N THR A 118 -12.70 9.63 7.81
CA THR A 118 -12.87 10.83 6.98
C THR A 118 -11.53 11.28 6.37
N LEU A 119 -11.59 12.18 5.39
CA LEU A 119 -10.39 12.80 4.82
C LEU A 119 -9.56 13.58 5.86
N ALA A 120 -10.21 14.22 6.83
CA ALA A 120 -9.52 14.93 7.90
C ALA A 120 -8.76 13.96 8.82
N ASP A 121 -9.33 12.79 9.11
CA ASP A 121 -8.63 11.75 9.88
C ASP A 121 -7.38 11.27 9.12
N ILE A 122 -7.48 11.00 7.82
CA ILE A 122 -6.37 10.53 6.96
C ILE A 122 -5.19 11.50 6.96
N GLN A 123 -5.46 12.81 7.05
CA GLN A 123 -4.44 13.85 7.12
C GLN A 123 -3.69 13.84 8.47
N ASN A 124 -4.31 13.36 9.54
CA ASN A 124 -3.70 13.29 10.87
C ASN A 124 -2.95 11.97 11.13
N MET A 125 -3.10 10.97 10.25
CA MET A 125 -2.39 9.67 10.32
C MET A 125 -0.92 9.79 9.89
N ASN A 126 -0.09 10.43 10.71
CA ASN A 126 1.30 10.77 10.42
C ASN A 126 2.26 9.58 10.66
N TYR A 127 2.14 8.90 11.79
CA TYR A 127 2.88 7.68 12.11
C TYR A 127 2.49 6.56 11.15
N LEU A 128 1.20 6.34 10.90
CA LEU A 128 0.75 5.33 9.95
C LEU A 128 1.26 5.61 8.53
N GLU A 129 1.38 6.88 8.13
CA GLU A 129 2.03 7.22 6.86
C GLU A 129 3.50 6.80 6.81
N ARG A 130 4.26 7.07 7.88
CA ARG A 130 5.66 6.66 8.00
C ARG A 130 5.81 5.15 8.00
N PHE A 131 4.91 4.43 8.67
CA PHE A 131 4.82 2.97 8.63
C PHE A 131 4.59 2.44 7.22
N ILE A 132 3.62 3.01 6.47
CA ILE A 132 3.35 2.63 5.07
C ILE A 132 4.57 2.91 4.18
N LYS A 133 5.24 4.05 4.37
CA LYS A 133 6.47 4.39 3.64
C LYS A 133 7.60 3.39 3.89
N GLU A 134 7.75 2.93 5.14
CA GLU A 134 8.73 1.89 5.46
C GLU A 134 8.36 0.52 4.85
N CYS A 135 7.07 0.19 4.79
CA CYS A 135 6.60 -0.97 4.04
C CYS A 135 6.96 -0.86 2.55
N LEU A 136 6.71 0.29 1.91
CA LEU A 136 7.06 0.55 0.50
C LEU A 136 8.57 0.52 0.25
N ARG A 137 9.37 0.90 1.24
CA ARG A 137 10.84 0.83 1.17
C ARG A 137 11.30 -0.62 1.08
N LEU A 138 10.86 -1.45 2.01
CA LEU A 138 11.30 -2.86 2.11
C LEU A 138 10.61 -3.75 1.07
N TYR A 139 9.34 -3.49 0.77
CA TYR A 139 8.51 -4.34 -0.07
C TYR A 139 7.83 -3.53 -1.18
N PRO A 140 8.61 -2.87 -2.08
CA PRO A 140 8.01 -2.12 -3.18
C PRO A 140 7.23 -3.09 -4.08
N PRO A 141 5.92 -2.88 -4.30
CA PRO A 141 5.12 -3.77 -5.13
C PRO A 141 5.69 -3.93 -6.54
N VAL A 142 6.27 -2.87 -7.10
CA VAL A 142 7.01 -2.90 -8.37
C VAL A 142 8.53 -2.84 -8.06
N PRO A 143 9.24 -3.98 -8.02
CA PRO A 143 10.61 -4.04 -7.54
C PRO A 143 11.66 -3.57 -8.56
N TYR A 144 11.31 -3.45 -9.84
CA TYR A 144 12.17 -2.95 -10.92
C TYR A 144 11.38 -2.23 -12.01
N LEU A 145 12.04 -1.29 -12.69
CA LEU A 145 11.51 -0.46 -13.76
C LEU A 145 12.50 -0.49 -14.93
N SER A 146 12.06 -0.92 -16.11
CA SER A 146 12.94 -1.06 -17.29
C SER A 146 12.50 -0.15 -18.44
N ARG A 147 13.47 0.36 -19.19
CA ARG A 147 13.26 1.13 -20.44
C ARG A 147 14.26 0.66 -21.49
N ARG A 148 13.82 0.59 -22.74
CA ARG A 148 14.73 0.40 -23.88
C ARG A 148 15.11 1.77 -24.40
N LEU A 149 16.41 2.05 -24.49
CA LEU A 149 16.92 3.29 -25.04
C LEU A 149 16.63 3.35 -26.55
N THR A 150 16.09 4.47 -27.01
CA THR A 150 15.89 4.76 -28.44
C THR A 150 17.07 5.52 -29.05
N GLU A 151 17.91 6.11 -28.21
CA GLU A 151 19.10 6.89 -28.57
C GLU A 151 20.21 6.63 -27.54
N ASP A 152 21.45 7.02 -27.88
CA ASP A 152 22.59 6.89 -26.99
C ASP A 152 22.41 7.75 -25.73
N LEU A 153 22.62 7.15 -24.55
CA LEU A 153 22.50 7.82 -23.27
C LEU A 153 23.89 8.19 -22.73
N HIS A 154 24.11 9.49 -22.54
CA HIS A 154 25.31 10.03 -21.92
C HIS A 154 25.03 10.39 -20.46
N LEU A 155 25.70 9.69 -19.53
CA LEU A 155 25.65 10.00 -18.11
C LEU A 155 27.00 10.57 -17.67
N LYS A 156 26.96 11.54 -16.75
CA LYS A 156 28.18 12.11 -16.18
C LYS A 156 29.00 11.00 -15.53
N ASP A 157 30.31 11.00 -15.80
CA ASP A 157 31.28 10.06 -15.22
C ASP A 157 31.08 8.58 -15.61
N LEU A 158 30.27 8.28 -16.65
CA LEU A 158 30.07 6.94 -17.19
C LEU A 158 30.28 6.91 -18.71
N PRO A 159 30.68 5.76 -19.28
CA PRO A 159 30.68 5.56 -20.73
C PRO A 159 29.28 5.71 -21.33
N THR A 160 29.22 6.10 -22.59
CA THR A 160 27.97 6.14 -23.37
C THR A 160 27.29 4.78 -23.36
N ILE A 161 26.01 4.76 -23.01
CA ILE A 161 25.17 3.56 -23.10
C ILE A 161 24.46 3.61 -24.45
N VAL A 162 24.73 2.62 -25.31
CA VAL A 162 24.27 2.64 -26.70
C VAL A 162 22.75 2.47 -26.83
N ALA A 163 22.18 3.09 -27.86
CA ALA A 163 20.79 2.89 -28.27
C ALA A 163 20.45 1.40 -28.42
N GLY A 164 19.21 1.04 -28.12
CA GLY A 164 18.72 -0.33 -28.10
C GLY A 164 19.00 -1.10 -26.80
N THR A 165 19.82 -0.56 -25.89
CA THR A 165 20.10 -1.14 -24.56
C THR A 165 18.88 -1.04 -23.64
N ASN A 166 18.61 -2.09 -22.86
CA ASN A 166 17.64 -2.03 -21.76
C ASN A 166 18.32 -1.50 -20.49
N VAL A 167 17.81 -0.39 -19.96
CA VAL A 167 18.23 0.18 -18.68
C VAL A 167 17.17 -0.14 -17.64
N THR A 168 17.60 -0.71 -16.52
CA THR A 168 16.73 -1.10 -15.41
C THR A 168 17.14 -0.39 -14.12
N VAL A 169 16.17 0.25 -13.47
CA VAL A 169 16.30 0.76 -12.10
C VAL A 169 15.57 -0.19 -11.19
N MET A 170 16.17 -0.57 -10.06
CA MET A 170 15.58 -1.51 -9.12
C MET A 170 15.29 -0.82 -7.79
N PRO A 171 14.08 -0.23 -7.60
CA PRO A 171 13.67 0.34 -6.31
C PRO A 171 13.99 -0.57 -5.12
N TYR A 172 13.80 -1.88 -5.28
CA TYR A 172 14.11 -2.87 -4.24
C TYR A 172 15.54 -2.74 -3.67
N TYR A 173 16.55 -2.54 -4.54
CA TYR A 173 17.94 -2.36 -4.13
C TYR A 173 18.28 -0.91 -3.78
N VAL A 174 17.71 0.06 -4.50
CA VAL A 174 17.90 1.49 -4.20
C VAL A 174 17.47 1.79 -2.76
N HIS A 175 16.32 1.24 -2.35
CA HIS A 175 15.73 1.38 -1.02
C HIS A 175 16.48 0.63 0.10
N ARG A 176 17.45 -0.20 -0.27
CA ARG A 176 18.32 -0.97 0.65
C ARG A 176 19.76 -0.50 0.62
N ASN A 177 20.05 0.62 -0.03
CA ASN A 177 21.39 1.16 -0.06
C ASN A 177 21.77 1.71 1.33
N PRO A 178 22.78 1.13 2.02
CA PRO A 178 23.15 1.52 3.38
C PRO A 178 23.67 2.96 3.48
N LYS A 179 24.08 3.57 2.35
CA LYS A 179 24.41 4.99 2.29
C LYS A 179 23.24 5.89 2.67
N TRP A 180 22.01 5.49 2.30
CA TRP A 180 20.79 6.28 2.50
C TRP A 180 19.86 5.68 3.57
N PHE A 181 20.03 4.38 3.86
CA PHE A 181 19.26 3.64 4.86
C PHE A 181 20.20 2.77 5.70
N PRO A 182 20.83 3.32 6.76
CA PRO A 182 21.66 2.55 7.68
C PRO A 182 20.88 1.37 8.26
N ASP A 183 21.48 0.19 8.40
CA ASP A 183 20.78 -1.06 8.77
C ASP A 183 19.55 -1.33 7.87
N PRO A 184 19.74 -1.50 6.55
CA PRO A 184 18.66 -1.41 5.57
C PRO A 184 17.56 -2.49 5.73
N GLU A 185 17.83 -3.59 6.42
CA GLU A 185 16.84 -4.65 6.67
C GLU A 185 16.03 -4.43 7.96
N LYS A 186 16.44 -3.48 8.83
CA LYS A 186 15.67 -3.10 10.01
C LYS A 186 14.45 -2.31 9.58
N PHE A 187 13.27 -2.77 9.97
CA PHE A 187 12.01 -2.06 9.80
C PHE A 187 11.94 -0.93 10.82
N ASP A 188 11.97 0.31 10.33
CA ASP A 188 12.01 1.50 11.17
C ASP A 188 11.23 2.68 10.54
N PRO A 189 9.97 2.93 10.98
CA PRO A 189 9.16 4.05 10.48
C PRO A 189 9.80 5.43 10.68
N ASP A 190 10.66 5.60 11.69
CA ASP A 190 11.25 6.90 12.01
C ASP A 190 12.26 7.37 10.94
N ARG A 191 12.70 6.48 10.04
CA ARG A 191 13.41 6.84 8.80
C ARG A 191 12.66 7.84 7.92
N PHE A 192 11.34 7.92 8.10
CA PHE A 192 10.46 8.84 7.37
C PHE A 192 10.01 10.03 8.20
N LEU A 193 10.70 10.34 9.31
CA LEU A 193 10.62 11.65 9.93
C LEU A 193 10.97 12.77 8.92
N PRO A 194 10.35 13.95 9.02
CA PRO A 194 10.60 15.06 8.09
C PRO A 194 12.08 15.43 7.95
N GLU A 195 12.81 15.48 9.07
CA GLU A 195 14.24 15.80 9.16
C GLU A 195 15.11 14.75 8.46
N GLU A 196 14.81 13.45 8.65
CA GLU A 196 15.50 12.34 7.97
C GLU A 196 15.25 12.36 6.47
N CYS A 197 14.03 12.68 6.05
CA CYS A 197 13.69 12.83 4.64
C CYS A 197 14.39 14.01 3.98
N ALA A 198 14.52 15.15 4.68
CA ALA A 198 15.16 16.35 4.17
C ALA A 198 16.66 16.14 3.86
N MET A 199 17.32 15.27 4.62
CA MET A 199 18.74 14.94 4.43
C MET A 199 18.98 13.87 3.34
N ARG A 200 17.92 13.18 2.89
CA ARG A 200 18.01 12.07 1.95
C ARG A 200 17.99 12.56 0.51
N HIS A 201 18.80 11.94 -0.34
CA HIS A 201 18.76 12.23 -1.77
C HIS A 201 17.36 11.97 -2.36
N PRO A 202 16.79 12.86 -3.20
CA PRO A 202 15.42 12.74 -3.70
C PRO A 202 15.11 11.42 -4.42
N PHE A 203 16.12 10.85 -5.10
CA PHE A 203 15.99 9.58 -5.83
C PHE A 203 16.45 8.34 -5.03
N ALA A 204 16.75 8.48 -3.72
CA ALA A 204 17.04 7.32 -2.88
C ALA A 204 15.76 6.60 -2.40
N TYR A 205 14.59 7.22 -2.56
CA TYR A 205 13.30 6.63 -2.22
C TYR A 205 12.29 6.92 -3.34
N ILE A 206 12.01 5.91 -4.16
CA ILE A 206 11.19 6.00 -5.40
C ILE A 206 10.16 4.87 -5.48
N PRO A 207 9.34 4.63 -4.43
CA PRO A 207 8.36 3.53 -4.41
C PRO A 207 7.27 3.66 -5.47
N PHE A 208 7.03 4.88 -5.94
CA PHE A 208 6.05 5.23 -6.97
C PHE A 208 6.76 5.72 -8.26
N SER A 209 8.03 5.34 -8.45
CA SER A 209 8.90 5.88 -9.51
C SER A 209 9.09 7.40 -9.38
N ALA A 210 9.71 8.02 -10.38
CA ALA A 210 9.95 9.46 -10.45
C ALA A 210 9.93 9.96 -11.90
N GLY A 211 9.80 11.28 -12.08
CA GLY A 211 9.75 11.92 -13.39
C GLY A 211 8.40 11.77 -14.10
N PRO A 212 8.33 11.94 -15.43
CA PRO A 212 7.08 12.06 -16.19
C PRO A 212 6.26 10.76 -16.27
N ARG A 213 6.84 9.63 -15.82
CA ARG A 213 6.18 8.32 -15.78
C ARG A 213 6.14 7.79 -14.34
N ASN A 214 6.03 8.69 -13.37
CA ASN A 214 5.73 8.32 -11.99
C ASN A 214 4.27 7.86 -11.86
N CYS A 215 3.95 7.17 -10.76
CA CYS A 215 2.62 6.63 -10.54
C CYS A 215 1.60 7.77 -10.35
N ILE A 216 0.60 7.83 -11.23
CA ILE A 216 -0.52 8.77 -11.12
C ILE A 216 -1.41 8.45 -9.91
N GLY A 217 -1.50 7.17 -9.53
CA GLY A 217 -2.31 6.67 -8.42
C GLY A 217 -1.70 6.84 -7.03
N GLN A 218 -0.49 7.40 -6.89
CA GLN A 218 0.22 7.46 -5.61
C GLN A 218 -0.62 8.05 -4.46
N LYS A 219 -1.34 9.15 -4.70
CA LYS A 219 -2.18 9.79 -3.67
C LYS A 219 -3.34 8.88 -3.28
N PHE A 220 -3.98 8.24 -4.26
CA PHE A 220 -5.10 7.33 -4.02
C PHE A 220 -4.64 6.08 -3.25
N ALA A 221 -3.54 5.45 -3.67
CA ALA A 221 -2.97 4.30 -2.99
C ALA A 221 -2.63 4.60 -1.52
N MET A 222 -2.01 5.75 -1.23
CA MET A 222 -1.71 6.16 0.15
C MET A 222 -2.98 6.36 0.98
N MET A 223 -4.04 6.94 0.41
CA MET A 223 -5.33 7.08 1.11
C MET A 223 -5.96 5.72 1.37
N GLU A 224 -6.02 4.85 0.37
CA GLU A 224 -6.57 3.50 0.47
C GLU A 224 -5.85 2.67 1.54
N LEU A 225 -4.52 2.64 1.51
CA LEU A 225 -3.69 1.95 2.50
C LEU A 225 -3.90 2.48 3.91
N LYS A 226 -3.97 3.81 4.07
CA LYS A 226 -4.25 4.43 5.37
C LYS A 226 -5.62 4.02 5.90
N VAL A 227 -6.66 4.04 5.07
CA VAL A 227 -8.01 3.62 5.47
C VAL A 227 -8.00 2.15 5.90
N LEU A 228 -7.50 1.26 5.05
CA LEU A 228 -7.50 -0.19 5.29
C LEU A 228 -6.71 -0.58 6.54
N LEU A 229 -5.51 -0.03 6.70
CA LEU A 229 -4.66 -0.30 7.86
C LEU A 229 -5.20 0.36 9.13
N SER A 230 -5.72 1.58 9.05
CA SER A 230 -6.38 2.23 10.20
C SER A 230 -7.56 1.39 10.70
N THR A 231 -8.43 0.94 9.79
CA THR A 231 -9.55 0.04 10.13
C THR A 231 -9.04 -1.24 10.78
N LEU A 232 -8.05 -1.91 10.20
CA LEU A 232 -7.48 -3.13 10.77
C LEU A 232 -6.94 -2.90 12.19
N ILE A 233 -6.10 -1.87 12.36
CA ILE A 233 -5.39 -1.59 13.62
C ILE A 233 -6.37 -1.18 14.72
N ARG A 234 -7.44 -0.45 14.39
CA ARG A 234 -8.47 -0.04 15.36
C ARG A 234 -9.20 -1.22 15.97
N PHE A 235 -9.53 -2.22 15.15
CA PHE A 235 -10.42 -3.32 15.58
C PHE A 235 -9.69 -4.64 15.85
N ALA A 236 -8.43 -4.76 15.43
CA ALA A 236 -7.68 -5.99 15.58
C ALA A 236 -6.21 -5.75 15.98
N LYS A 237 -5.69 -6.74 16.69
CA LYS A 237 -4.28 -6.93 16.95
C LYS A 237 -3.77 -8.07 16.10
N VAL A 238 -2.69 -7.83 15.37
CA VAL A 238 -2.07 -8.82 14.49
C VAL A 238 -0.84 -9.41 15.16
N GLU A 239 -0.67 -10.72 15.08
CA GLU A 239 0.56 -11.40 15.49
C GLU A 239 1.04 -12.28 14.33
N SER A 240 2.30 -12.11 13.91
CA SER A 240 2.82 -12.88 12.79
C SER A 240 3.20 -14.30 13.24
N VAL A 241 2.79 -15.31 12.47
CA VAL A 241 3.21 -16.70 12.65
C VAL A 241 4.43 -16.99 11.78
N THR A 242 4.41 -16.51 10.53
CA THR A 242 5.57 -16.55 9.63
C THR A 242 6.65 -15.62 10.15
N THR A 243 7.89 -16.07 10.23
CA THR A 243 9.06 -15.25 10.65
C THR A 243 9.71 -14.53 9.47
N LYS A 244 10.50 -13.47 9.75
CA LYS A 244 11.30 -12.80 8.70
C LYS A 244 12.26 -13.74 7.97
N ALA A 245 12.83 -14.73 8.66
CA ALA A 245 13.73 -15.71 8.07
C ALA A 245 13.02 -16.67 7.08
N GLU A 246 11.71 -16.88 7.26
CA GLU A 246 10.90 -17.73 6.38
C GLU A 246 10.35 -16.97 5.16
N LEU A 247 10.43 -15.64 5.17
CA LEU A 247 9.88 -14.79 4.11
C LEU A 247 10.75 -14.87 2.84
N LYS A 248 10.26 -15.59 1.83
CA LYS A 248 10.91 -15.71 0.52
C LYS A 248 10.23 -14.82 -0.50
N LEU A 249 10.86 -13.69 -0.84
CA LEU A 249 10.34 -12.77 -1.84
C LEU A 249 10.67 -13.25 -3.26
N VAL A 250 9.71 -13.10 -4.16
CA VAL A 250 9.83 -13.46 -5.58
C VAL A 250 9.51 -12.24 -6.44
N PRO A 251 10.46 -11.76 -7.26
CA PRO A 251 10.24 -10.62 -8.14
C PRO A 251 9.57 -11.06 -9.45
N PHE A 252 8.25 -11.25 -9.42
CA PHE A 252 7.43 -11.27 -10.65
C PHE A 252 7.22 -9.82 -11.15
N ILE A 253 6.18 -9.58 -11.97
CA ILE A 253 5.72 -8.22 -12.30
C ILE A 253 5.43 -7.43 -11.01
N ILE A 254 4.79 -8.11 -10.05
CA ILE A 254 4.55 -7.61 -8.69
C ILE A 254 5.37 -8.45 -7.69
N LEU A 255 5.94 -7.80 -6.68
CA LEU A 255 6.66 -8.47 -5.60
C LEU A 255 5.71 -9.35 -4.78
N ARG A 256 5.89 -10.67 -4.83
CA ARG A 256 5.10 -11.65 -4.09
C ARG A 256 5.98 -12.44 -3.12
N THR A 257 5.36 -13.24 -2.27
CA THR A 257 6.06 -14.29 -1.51
C THR A 257 5.91 -15.62 -2.22
N TYR A 258 6.93 -16.48 -2.13
CA TYR A 258 6.85 -17.85 -2.62
C TYR A 258 5.88 -18.68 -1.76
N ASP A 259 6.10 -18.61 -0.45
CA ASP A 259 5.26 -19.25 0.56
C ASP A 259 4.23 -18.23 1.09
N PRO A 260 3.04 -18.67 1.54
CA PRO A 260 2.04 -17.79 2.14
C PRO A 260 2.53 -17.18 3.45
N ILE A 261 2.09 -15.95 3.73
CA ILE A 261 2.28 -15.34 5.03
C ILE A 261 1.14 -15.79 5.94
N ASN A 262 1.43 -16.31 7.13
CA ASN A 262 0.42 -16.69 8.11
C ASN A 262 0.46 -15.73 9.30
N VAL A 263 -0.70 -15.26 9.72
CA VAL A 263 -0.85 -14.40 10.92
C VAL A 263 -2.01 -14.86 11.78
N LYS A 264 -2.04 -14.39 13.03
CA LYS A 264 -3.19 -14.44 13.92
C LYS A 264 -3.79 -13.05 14.00
N ILE A 265 -5.12 -12.99 13.98
CA ILE A 265 -5.88 -11.75 14.12
C ILE A 265 -6.72 -11.91 15.38
N LEU A 266 -6.44 -11.05 16.36
CA LEU A 266 -7.11 -11.02 17.65
C LEU A 266 -7.97 -9.77 17.70
N ALA A 267 -9.18 -9.85 18.26
CA ALA A 267 -9.99 -8.65 18.48
C ALA A 267 -9.27 -7.69 19.46
N ARG A 268 -9.31 -6.38 19.18
CA ARG A 268 -8.90 -5.38 20.17
C ARG A 268 -10.07 -5.05 21.12
N PRO A 269 -9.81 -4.94 22.43
CA PRO A 269 -10.82 -4.58 23.43
C PRO A 269 -11.26 -3.11 23.33
#